data_AF-W4P929-F1
#
_entry.id   AF-W4P929-F1
#
_cell.length_a   1.000
_cell.length_b   1.000
_cell.length_c   1.000
_cell.angle_alpha   90.00
_cell.angle_beta   90.00
_cell.angle_gamma   90.00
#
_symmetry.space_group_name_H-M   'P 1'
#
loop_
_entity.id
_entity.type
_entity.pdbx_description
1 polymer ?
#
loop_
_entity_poly.entity_id
_entity_poly.type
_entity_poly.pdbx_seq_one_letter_code
_entity_poly.pdbx_strand_id
1 'polypeptide(L)'
;MALCYSPNIEVIQLGGIMRKSSASVIGHFAENILETFSCNKLFIGVDGIDLNHGFTTSNANESYINQQMIAAADEVIVLTDSSKFEKRGFSKICDLNKVSRIITDTNAPAYMVEVLKKRGIEIILV
;
A
#
# COMPACT_ATOMS: atom_id res chain seq x y z
N MET A 1 3.95 -15.44 6.57
CA MET A 1 4.87 -16.60 6.65
C MET A 1 4.55 -17.75 5.69
N ALA A 2 3.35 -17.83 5.09
CA ALA A 2 3.02 -18.91 4.13
C ALA A 2 4.03 -19.04 2.97
N LEU A 3 4.54 -17.91 2.46
CA LEU A 3 5.51 -17.90 1.36
C LEU A 3 6.88 -18.49 1.73
N CYS A 4 7.32 -18.43 3.00
CA CYS A 4 8.62 -18.92 3.44
C CYS A 4 8.79 -20.44 3.29
N TYR A 5 7.68 -21.17 3.15
CA TYR A 5 7.67 -22.62 2.97
C TYR A 5 7.44 -23.05 1.51
N SER A 6 7.35 -22.09 0.58
CA SER A 6 7.13 -22.37 -0.84
C SER A 6 8.48 -22.64 -1.53
N PRO A 7 8.68 -23.82 -2.16
CA PRO A 7 9.99 -24.27 -2.63
C PRO A 7 10.59 -23.42 -3.77
N ASN A 8 9.75 -22.64 -4.47
CA ASN A 8 10.15 -21.83 -5.62
C ASN A 8 10.12 -20.32 -5.31
N ILE A 9 10.09 -19.93 -4.03
CA ILE A 9 10.02 -18.53 -3.60
C ILE A 9 11.17 -18.26 -2.63
N GLU A 10 12.05 -17.35 -3.02
CA GLU A 10 13.01 -16.75 -2.09
C GLU A 10 12.32 -15.61 -1.34
N VAL A 11 12.41 -15.63 0.00
CA VAL A 11 11.77 -14.62 0.85
C VAL A 11 12.83 -13.83 1.58
N ILE A 12 12.88 -12.52 1.31
CA ILE A 12 13.63 -11.55 2.10
C ILE A 12 12.67 -10.89 3.09
N GLN A 13 12.92 -11.08 4.38
CA GLN A 13 12.12 -10.48 5.46
C GLN A 13 12.88 -9.30 6.06
N LEU A 14 12.29 -8.10 6.01
CA LEU A 14 12.86 -6.93 6.66
C LEU A 14 12.87 -7.12 8.19
N GLY A 15 13.98 -6.70 8.81
CA GLY A 15 14.13 -6.62 10.26
C GLY A 15 13.81 -5.22 10.79
N GLY A 16 13.59 -5.08 12.10
CA GLY A 16 13.24 -3.81 12.73
C GLY A 16 12.20 -3.97 13.84
N ILE A 17 11.48 -2.89 14.14
CA ILE A 17 10.46 -2.88 15.20
C ILE A 17 9.15 -3.43 14.64
N MET A 18 8.62 -4.48 15.24
CA MET A 18 7.36 -5.08 14.80
C MET A 18 6.14 -4.41 15.45
N ARG A 19 5.20 -3.95 14.62
CA ARG A 19 3.91 -3.41 15.04
C ARG A 19 2.87 -4.55 15.12
N LYS A 20 2.39 -4.83 16.33
CA LYS A 20 1.48 -5.97 16.59
C LYS A 20 0.13 -5.87 15.88
N SER A 21 -0.41 -4.67 15.69
CA SER A 21 -1.75 -4.46 15.10
C SER A 21 -1.82 -4.79 13.62
N SER A 22 -0.69 -4.69 12.90
CA SER A 22 -0.60 -4.88 11.44
C SER A 22 0.37 -6.00 11.06
N ALA A 23 1.10 -6.55 12.03
CA ALA A 23 2.26 -7.41 11.81
C ALA A 23 3.28 -6.81 10.81
N SER A 24 3.37 -5.48 10.74
CA SER A 24 4.33 -4.76 9.90
C SER A 24 5.60 -4.43 10.67
N VAL A 25 6.70 -4.26 9.96
CA VAL A 25 7.97 -3.78 10.50
C VAL A 25 8.08 -2.28 10.23
N ILE A 26 8.59 -1.52 11.19
CA ILE A 26 8.79 -0.07 11.09
C ILE A 26 10.17 0.33 11.60
N GLY A 27 10.57 1.57 11.27
CA GLY A 27 11.76 2.23 11.75
C GLY A 27 12.95 2.12 10.82
N HIS A 28 13.99 2.90 11.15
CA HIS A 28 15.12 3.19 10.26
C HIS A 28 15.85 1.95 9.72
N PHE A 29 15.89 0.83 10.45
CA PHE A 29 16.53 -0.39 9.96
C PHE A 29 15.83 -0.95 8.72
N ALA A 30 14.49 -0.97 8.73
CA ALA A 30 13.72 -1.48 7.61
C ALA A 30 13.73 -0.48 6.44
N GLU A 31 13.65 0.81 6.75
CA GLU A 31 13.72 1.91 5.78
C GLU A 31 15.05 1.89 5.00
N ASN A 32 16.19 1.78 5.70
CA ASN A 32 17.51 1.76 5.05
C ASN A 32 17.72 0.54 4.14
N ILE A 33 17.14 -0.61 4.48
CA ILE A 33 17.24 -1.81 3.62
C ILE A 33 16.52 -1.56 2.29
N LEU A 34 15.34 -0.92 2.34
CA LEU A 34 14.53 -0.62 1.15
C LEU A 34 15.24 0.33 0.18
N GLU A 35 16.14 1.21 0.65
CA GLU A 35 16.95 2.08 -0.22
C GLU A 35 17.86 1.29 -1.18
N THR A 36 18.18 0.04 -0.85
CA THR A 36 19.06 -0.82 -1.67
C THR A 36 18.31 -1.75 -2.60
N PHE A 37 16.98 -1.78 -2.52
CA PHE A 37 16.14 -2.73 -3.25
C PHE A 37 15.39 -2.06 -4.40
N SER A 38 15.03 -2.86 -5.38
CA SER A 38 14.09 -2.48 -6.44
C SER A 38 13.13 -3.63 -6.66
N CYS A 39 11.84 -3.31 -6.69
CA CYS A 39 10.75 -4.27 -6.77
C CYS A 39 9.91 -3.99 -8.01
N ASN A 40 9.60 -5.02 -8.80
CA ASN A 40 8.73 -4.79 -9.95
C ASN A 40 7.27 -4.52 -9.56
N LYS A 41 6.81 -5.06 -8.43
CA LYS A 41 5.44 -4.93 -7.95
C LYS A 41 5.41 -4.78 -6.43
N LEU A 42 4.64 -3.82 -5.98
CA LEU A 42 4.30 -3.61 -4.58
C LEU A 42 2.80 -3.84 -4.37
N PHE A 43 2.46 -4.73 -3.45
CA PHE A 43 1.10 -4.87 -2.92
C PHE A 43 1.03 -4.24 -1.54
N ILE A 44 0.10 -3.30 -1.34
CA ILE A 44 0.05 -2.52 -0.10
C ILE A 44 -1.38 -2.24 0.36
N GLY A 45 -1.59 -2.29 1.68
CA GLY A 45 -2.85 -1.92 2.32
C GLY A 45 -2.91 -0.43 2.67
N VAL A 46 -4.11 0.10 2.83
CA VAL A 46 -4.37 1.50 3.22
C VAL A 46 -5.52 1.59 4.21
N ASP A 47 -5.53 2.63 5.05
CA ASP A 47 -6.65 2.91 5.96
C ASP A 47 -7.63 3.94 5.39
N GLY A 48 -7.26 4.65 4.33
CA GLY A 48 -8.16 5.61 3.68
C GLY A 48 -7.73 6.03 2.29
N ILE A 49 -8.72 6.22 1.42
CA ILE A 49 -8.62 6.74 0.06
C ILE A 49 -9.43 8.03 -0.04
N ASP A 50 -8.74 9.14 -0.22
CA ASP A 50 -9.33 10.47 -0.36
C ASP A 50 -8.93 11.07 -1.72
N LEU A 51 -9.91 11.58 -2.49
CA LEU A 51 -9.66 12.10 -3.84
C LEU A 51 -8.77 13.35 -3.87
N ASN A 52 -8.67 14.07 -2.75
CA ASN A 52 -7.90 15.30 -2.60
C ASN A 52 -6.58 15.06 -1.87
N HIS A 53 -6.54 14.09 -0.95
CA HIS A 53 -5.37 13.84 -0.11
C HIS A 53 -4.55 12.62 -0.50
N GLY A 54 -5.12 11.69 -1.27
CA GLY A 54 -4.48 10.46 -1.69
C GLY A 54 -4.71 9.27 -0.75
N PHE A 55 -3.75 8.37 -0.72
CA PHE A 55 -3.76 7.18 0.12
C PHE A 55 -3.18 7.48 1.50
N THR A 56 -3.81 6.95 2.55
CA THR A 56 -3.48 7.29 3.94
C THR A 56 -3.45 6.07 4.85
N THR A 57 -2.76 6.20 5.98
CA THR A 57 -2.74 5.24 7.09
C THR A 57 -3.00 5.96 8.42
N SER A 58 -3.47 5.21 9.42
CA SER A 58 -3.66 5.65 10.80
C SER A 58 -2.35 5.82 11.58
N ASN A 59 -1.21 5.34 11.06
CA ASN A 59 0.06 5.37 11.79
C ASN A 59 1.17 6.09 11.00
N ALA A 60 1.81 7.08 11.63
CA ALA A 60 2.87 7.86 10.99
C ALA A 60 4.15 7.05 10.70
N ASN A 61 4.53 6.09 11.54
CA ASN A 61 5.72 5.26 11.25
C ASN A 61 5.44 4.31 10.09
N GLU A 62 4.19 3.86 9.95
CA GLU A 62 3.77 3.03 8.82
C GLU A 62 3.75 3.83 7.51
N SER A 63 3.36 5.11 7.54
CA SER A 63 3.41 5.92 6.32
C SER A 63 4.83 6.11 5.81
N TYR A 64 5.82 6.29 6.69
CA TYR A 64 7.23 6.41 6.29
C TYR A 64 7.74 5.16 5.58
N ILE A 65 7.56 3.97 6.16
CA ILE A 65 8.04 2.75 5.50
C ILE A 65 7.27 2.48 4.20
N ASN A 66 5.96 2.74 4.17
CA ASN A 66 5.16 2.60 2.95
C ASN A 66 5.64 3.53 1.83
N GLN A 67 6.07 4.75 2.16
CA GLN A 67 6.66 5.68 1.20
C GLN A 67 7.97 5.15 0.62
N GLN A 68 8.84 4.53 1.43
CA GLN A 68 10.07 3.90 0.95
C GLN A 68 9.77 2.70 0.04
N MET A 69 8.78 1.89 0.41
CA MET A 69 8.34 0.78 -0.45
C MET A 69 7.83 1.27 -1.80
N ILE A 70 7.05 2.36 -1.82
CA ILE A 70 6.55 2.98 -3.05
C ILE A 70 7.69 3.53 -3.91
N ALA A 71 8.70 4.15 -3.29
CA ALA A 71 9.86 4.66 -4.00
C ALA A 71 10.71 3.56 -4.65
N ALA A 72 10.75 2.37 -4.04
CA ALA A 72 11.48 1.22 -4.53
C ALA A 72 10.71 0.38 -5.58
N ALA A 73 9.46 0.72 -5.91
CA ALA A 73 8.59 -0.11 -6.74
C ALA A 73 8.27 0.49 -8.11
N ASP A 74 8.32 -0.34 -9.16
CA ASP A 74 7.91 0.05 -10.52
C ASP A 74 6.38 0.18 -10.65
N GLU A 75 5.63 -0.74 -10.03
CA GLU A 75 4.17 -0.80 -10.07
C GLU A 75 3.62 -0.90 -8.64
N VAL A 76 2.72 0.02 -8.28
CA VAL A 76 2.07 0.05 -6.96
C VAL A 76 0.62 -0.37 -7.09
N ILE A 77 0.26 -1.41 -6.33
CA ILE A 77 -1.04 -2.05 -6.32
C ILE A 77 -1.61 -1.96 -4.90
N VAL A 78 -2.71 -1.23 -4.74
CA VAL A 78 -3.40 -1.12 -3.45
C VAL A 78 -4.41 -2.26 -3.30
N LEU A 79 -4.37 -2.93 -2.15
CA LEU A 79 -5.36 -3.92 -1.73
C LEU A 79 -6.19 -3.31 -0.60
N THR A 80 -7.50 -3.19 -0.80
CA THR A 80 -8.36 -2.51 0.18
C THR A 80 -9.81 -2.98 0.10
N ASP A 81 -10.57 -2.71 1.15
CA ASP A 81 -12.03 -2.90 1.14
C ASP A 81 -12.75 -1.57 0.92
N SER A 82 -14.02 -1.66 0.56
CA SER A 82 -14.91 -0.53 0.28
C SER A 82 -15.08 0.42 1.46
N SER A 83 -14.85 -0.02 2.70
CA SER A 83 -14.95 0.83 3.90
C SER A 83 -13.84 1.89 3.99
N LYS A 84 -12.76 1.75 3.21
CA LYS A 84 -11.62 2.69 3.18
C LYS A 84 -11.81 3.84 2.20
N PHE A 85 -12.81 3.78 1.32
CA PHE A 85 -13.13 4.88 0.41
C PHE A 85 -13.72 6.06 1.18
N GLU A 86 -13.39 7.28 0.75
CA GLU A 86 -13.83 8.53 1.39
C GLU A 86 -13.36 8.68 2.84
N LYS A 87 -12.33 7.92 3.22
CA LYS A 87 -11.68 8.00 4.52
C LYS A 87 -10.34 8.70 4.40
N ARG A 88 -10.02 9.44 5.46
CA ARG A 88 -8.72 10.09 5.63
C ARG A 88 -8.08 9.62 6.92
N GLY A 89 -7.01 8.84 6.78
CA GLY A 89 -6.14 8.45 7.87
C GLY A 89 -5.31 9.62 8.40
N PHE A 90 -4.63 9.40 9.52
CA PHE A 90 -3.81 10.40 10.21
C PHE A 90 -2.60 10.85 9.37
N SER A 91 -1.97 9.93 8.64
CA SER A 91 -0.75 10.19 7.88
C SER A 91 -0.90 9.80 6.42
N LYS A 92 -0.36 10.64 5.53
CA LYS A 92 -0.38 10.43 4.08
C LYS A 92 0.69 9.43 3.68
N ILE A 93 0.30 8.43 2.89
CA ILE A 93 1.22 7.50 2.24
C ILE A 93 1.69 8.12 0.93
N CYS A 94 0.79 8.36 -0.02
CA CYS A 94 1.15 8.92 -1.33
C CYS A 94 -0.04 9.60 -2.02
N ASP A 95 0.27 10.37 -3.06
CA ASP A 95 -0.74 10.91 -3.99
C ASP A 95 -1.36 9.82 -4.87
N LEU A 96 -2.57 10.08 -5.38
CA LEU A 96 -3.28 9.11 -6.21
C LEU A 96 -2.52 8.70 -7.48
N ASN A 97 -1.71 9.60 -8.04
CA ASN A 97 -0.91 9.35 -9.24
C ASN A 97 0.28 8.39 -9.03
N LYS A 98 0.58 8.00 -7.78
CA LYS A 98 1.61 7.02 -7.47
C LYS A 98 1.10 5.58 -7.51
N VAL A 99 -0.20 5.37 -7.59
CA VAL A 99 -0.82 4.03 -7.60
C VAL A 99 -1.31 3.70 -9.00
N SER A 100 -0.91 2.53 -9.49
CA SER A 100 -1.29 2.05 -10.83
C SER A 100 -2.60 1.28 -10.79
N ARG A 101 -2.85 0.54 -9.71
CA ARG A 101 -4.02 -0.35 -9.60
C ARG A 101 -4.58 -0.40 -8.18
N ILE A 102 -5.90 -0.55 -8.06
CA ILE A 102 -6.59 -0.88 -6.82
C ILE A 102 -7.40 -2.16 -7.01
N ILE A 103 -7.28 -3.07 -6.06
CA ILE A 103 -8.12 -4.27 -5.95
C ILE A 103 -9.00 -4.09 -4.72
N THR A 104 -10.32 -4.15 -4.90
CA THR A 104 -11.29 -3.94 -3.82
C THR A 104 -12.58 -4.73 -4.01
N ASP A 105 -13.37 -4.86 -2.95
CA ASP A 105 -14.65 -5.58 -3.05
C ASP A 105 -15.69 -4.81 -3.87
N THR A 106 -16.73 -5.51 -4.32
CA THR A 106 -17.78 -4.96 -5.19
C THR A 106 -18.61 -3.82 -4.57
N ASN A 107 -18.48 -3.52 -3.27
CA ASN A 107 -19.25 -2.45 -2.62
C ASN A 107 -18.57 -1.08 -2.68
N ALA A 108 -17.44 -0.94 -3.39
CA ALA A 108 -16.79 0.35 -3.58
C ALA A 108 -17.74 1.36 -4.25
N PRO A 109 -17.82 2.62 -3.76
CA PRO A 109 -18.73 3.62 -4.34
C PRO A 109 -18.46 3.82 -5.85
N ALA A 110 -19.48 3.61 -6.68
CA ALA A 110 -19.33 3.65 -8.13
C ALA A 110 -18.70 4.96 -8.64
N TYR A 111 -19.06 6.09 -8.01
CA TYR A 111 -18.51 7.39 -8.36
C TYR A 111 -17.00 7.48 -8.08
N MET A 112 -16.51 6.88 -6.98
CA MET A 112 -15.08 6.83 -6.65
C MET A 112 -14.33 6.00 -7.69
N VAL A 113 -14.87 4.83 -8.04
CA VAL A 113 -14.32 3.94 -9.07
C VAL A 113 -14.19 4.68 -10.40
N GLU A 114 -15.23 5.40 -10.82
CA GLU A 114 -15.19 6.18 -12.07
C GLU A 114 -14.13 7.28 -12.04
N VAL A 115 -14.04 8.05 -10.95
CA VAL A 115 -13.04 9.13 -10.82
C VAL A 115 -11.62 8.57 -10.86
N LEU A 116 -11.36 7.47 -10.14
CA LEU A 116 -10.04 6.85 -10.09
C LEU A 116 -9.65 6.26 -11.46
N LYS A 117 -10.59 5.60 -12.16
CA LYS A 117 -10.37 5.13 -13.54
C LYS A 117 -10.06 6.29 -14.50
N LYS A 118 -10.77 7.41 -14.39
CA LYS A 118 -10.49 8.62 -15.21
C LYS A 118 -9.11 9.21 -14.93
N ARG A 119 -8.53 8.96 -13.76
CA ARG A 119 -7.15 9.34 -13.40
C ARG A 119 -6.09 8.32 -13.85
N GLY A 120 -6.49 7.29 -14.61
CA GLY A 120 -5.59 6.27 -15.13
C GLY A 120 -5.29 5.13 -14.16
N ILE A 121 -6.02 5.03 -13.04
CA ILE A 121 -5.86 3.95 -12.06
C ILE A 121 -6.76 2.79 -12.47
N GLU A 122 -6.18 1.61 -12.66
CA GLU A 122 -6.95 0.40 -12.91
C GLU A 122 -7.68 -0.05 -11.64
N ILE A 123 -8.96 -0.39 -11.74
CA ILE A 123 -9.75 -0.88 -10.61
C ILE A 123 -10.27 -2.28 -10.93
N ILE A 124 -9.90 -3.25 -10.08
CA ILE A 124 -10.40 -4.62 -10.10
C ILE A 124 -11.36 -4.80 -8.93
N LEU A 125 -12.58 -5.22 -9.24
CA LEU A 125 -13.61 -5.56 -8.24
C LEU A 125 -13.62 -7.07 -8.01
N VAL A 126 -13.56 -7.51 -6.76
CA VAL A 126 -13.52 -8.94 -6.36
C VAL A 126 -14.60 -9.30 -5.35
#